data_AF-A0AA38HLY6-F1
#
_entry.id   AF-A0AA38HLY6-F1
#
_cell.length_a   1.000
_cell.length_b   1.000
_cell.length_c   1.000
_cell.angle_alpha   90.00
_cell.angle_beta   90.00
_cell.angle_gamma   90.00
#
_symmetry.space_group_name_H-M   'P 1'
#
loop_
_entity.id
_entity.type
_entity.pdbx_description
1 polymer ?
#
loop_
_entity_poly.entity_id
_entity_poly.type
_entity_poly.pdbx_seq_one_letter_code
_entity_poly.pdbx_strand_id
1 'polypeptide(L)'
;MSAINIPKELQLADPKFLETAPVDLLIGADLFWNLLCQDRKEITLKNHNKLMLQNTHLGFIAGGSLNMNNNNSSSTCSLSLTSVTDILENQVQKFFELEQCSNPSEQKCFSNEEIMCEQHFIQNTCRQTNGNQTAIVL
;
A
#
# COMPACT_ATOMS: atom_id res chain seq x y z
N MET A 1 -16.45 -3.68 -22.39
CA MET A 1 -15.07 -3.17 -22.21
C MET A 1 -14.41 -3.04 -23.56
N SER A 2 -13.89 -1.87 -23.89
CA SER A 2 -13.12 -1.63 -25.12
C SER A 2 -11.90 -2.55 -25.12
N ALA A 3 -11.77 -3.45 -26.10
CA ALA A 3 -10.63 -4.36 -26.17
C ALA A 3 -9.32 -3.56 -26.28
N ILE A 4 -8.49 -3.65 -25.24
CA ILE A 4 -7.13 -3.11 -25.22
C ILE A 4 -6.28 -4.04 -26.09
N ASN A 5 -5.71 -3.51 -27.17
CA ASN A 5 -4.85 -4.28 -28.06
C ASN A 5 -3.39 -3.95 -27.77
N ILE A 6 -2.75 -4.76 -26.91
CA ILE A 6 -1.33 -4.62 -26.59
C ILE A 6 -0.53 -5.40 -27.65
N PRO A 7 0.53 -4.82 -28.24
CA PRO A 7 1.43 -5.55 -29.12
C PRO A 7 1.95 -6.83 -28.45
N LYS A 8 1.86 -7.96 -29.13
CA LYS A 8 2.17 -9.29 -28.56
C LYS A 8 3.64 -9.47 -28.22
N GLU A 9 4.49 -8.63 -28.79
CA GLU A 9 5.93 -8.62 -28.61
C GLU A 9 6.35 -7.98 -27.27
N LEU A 10 5.42 -7.34 -26.56
CA LEU A 10 5.67 -6.72 -25.26
C LEU A 10 5.43 -7.70 -24.13
N GLN A 11 6.47 -7.90 -23.32
CA GLN A 11 6.35 -8.65 -22.07
C GLN A 11 5.79 -7.72 -20.99
N LEU A 12 4.56 -7.98 -20.56
CA LEU A 12 3.94 -7.26 -19.44
C LEU A 12 4.49 -7.76 -18.11
N ALA A 13 4.58 -6.86 -17.14
CA ALA A 13 4.93 -7.24 -15.76
C ALA A 13 3.86 -8.15 -15.13
N ASP A 14 2.61 -7.92 -15.51
CA ASP A 14 1.49 -8.82 -15.24
C ASP A 14 0.79 -9.20 -16.56
N PRO A 15 0.99 -10.42 -17.09
CA PRO A 15 0.32 -10.90 -18.29
C PRO A 15 -1.21 -10.94 -18.19
N LYS A 16 -1.75 -10.97 -16.96
CA LYS A 16 -3.18 -11.07 -16.66
C LYS A 16 -3.71 -9.79 -15.99
N PHE A 17 -3.09 -8.64 -16.18
CA PHE A 17 -3.47 -7.36 -15.53
C PHE A 17 -4.93 -6.90 -15.75
N LEU A 18 -5.68 -7.53 -16.66
CA LEU A 18 -7.11 -7.28 -16.91
C LEU A 18 -8.04 -8.21 -16.11
N GLU A 19 -7.49 -9.20 -15.43
CA GLU A 19 -8.18 -10.16 -14.60
C GLU A 19 -7.97 -9.78 -13.13
N THR A 20 -9.00 -9.92 -12.30
CA THR A 20 -8.85 -9.73 -10.85
C THR A 20 -8.02 -10.87 -10.27
N ALA A 21 -6.94 -10.54 -9.56
CA ALA A 21 -6.08 -11.50 -8.88
C ALA A 21 -5.66 -10.98 -7.49
N PRO A 22 -5.23 -11.86 -6.56
CA PRO A 22 -4.56 -11.44 -5.33
C PRO A 22 -3.29 -10.64 -5.62
N VAL A 23 -2.87 -9.81 -4.66
CA VAL A 23 -1.61 -9.07 -4.76
C VAL A 23 -0.45 -10.01 -4.41
N ASP A 24 0.46 -10.21 -5.37
CA ASP A 24 1.65 -11.05 -5.16
C ASP A 24 2.81 -10.30 -4.49
N LEU A 25 2.96 -9.00 -4.78
CA LEU A 25 4.09 -8.18 -4.32
C LEU A 25 3.68 -6.71 -4.13
N LEU A 26 4.14 -6.11 -3.03
CA LEU A 26 4.10 -4.65 -2.80
C LEU A 26 5.52 -4.07 -2.96
N ILE A 27 5.63 -2.99 -3.74
CA ILE A 27 6.92 -2.34 -4.04
C ILE A 27 6.93 -0.96 -3.39
N GLY A 28 7.96 -0.70 -2.57
CA GLY A 28 8.17 0.60 -1.94
C GLY A 28 8.44 1.72 -2.95
N ALA A 29 8.03 2.95 -2.61
CA ALA A 29 8.21 4.12 -3.47
C ALA A 29 9.69 4.47 -3.69
N ASP A 30 10.55 4.13 -2.73
CA ASP A 30 12.01 4.23 -2.80
C ASP A 30 12.60 3.31 -3.88
N LEU A 31 12.09 2.07 -4.00
CA LEU A 31 12.52 1.10 -5.00
C LEU A 31 11.87 1.34 -6.36
N PHE A 32 10.65 1.85 -6.40
CA PHE A 32 9.88 2.05 -7.63
C PHE A 32 10.67 2.81 -8.71
N TRP A 33 11.36 3.88 -8.33
CA TRP A 33 12.11 4.71 -9.28
C TRP A 33 13.28 3.98 -9.93
N ASN A 34 13.88 3.02 -9.21
CA ASN A 34 14.98 2.20 -9.72
C ASN A 34 14.50 1.12 -10.68
N LEU A 35 13.20 0.79 -10.68
CA LEU A 35 12.63 -0.18 -11.59
C LEU A 35 12.34 0.38 -12.98
N LEU A 36 12.21 1.70 -13.12
CA LEU A 36 11.82 2.34 -14.38
C LEU A 36 12.95 2.27 -15.41
N CYS A 37 12.62 1.76 -16.60
CA CYS A 37 13.51 1.81 -17.76
C CYS A 37 13.20 3.03 -18.64
N GLN A 38 14.09 3.35 -19.59
CA GLN A 38 13.92 4.50 -20.49
C GLN A 38 12.77 4.30 -21.49
N ASP A 39 12.47 3.05 -21.85
CA ASP A 39 11.48 2.75 -22.88
C ASP A 39 10.05 3.03 -22.42
N ARG A 40 9.34 3.80 -23.24
CA ARG A 40 7.93 4.13 -23.04
C ARG A 40 7.22 4.14 -24.39
N LYS A 41 5.99 3.62 -24.43
CA LYS A 41 5.17 3.55 -25.65
C LYS A 41 3.76 4.05 -25.34
N GLU A 42 3.23 4.91 -26.20
CA GLU A 42 1.82 5.28 -26.17
C GLU A 42 1.05 4.32 -27.09
N ILE A 43 -0.06 3.75 -26.61
CA ILE A 43 -0.99 3.00 -27.43
C ILE A 43 -2.35 3.70 -27.45
N THR A 44 -2.96 3.76 -28.63
CA THR A 44 -4.31 4.30 -28.82
C THR A 44 -5.32 3.17 -28.77
N LEU A 45 -6.28 3.28 -27.86
CA LEU A 45 -7.38 2.36 -27.70
C LEU A 45 -8.48 2.65 -28.73
N LYS A 46 -9.37 1.68 -28.95
CA LYS A 46 -10.48 1.78 -29.92
C LYS A 46 -11.41 2.97 -29.69
N ASN A 47 -11.49 3.48 -28.46
CA ASN A 47 -12.32 4.63 -28.08
C ASN A 47 -11.53 5.96 -28.07
N HIS A 48 -10.40 6.03 -28.77
CA HIS A 48 -9.49 7.18 -28.81
C HIS A 48 -8.83 7.54 -27.47
N ASN A 49 -8.99 6.71 -26.44
CA ASN A 49 -8.20 6.86 -25.22
C ASN A 49 -6.75 6.46 -25.47
N LYS A 50 -5.84 7.11 -24.78
CA LYS A 50 -4.40 6.84 -24.85
C LYS A 50 -3.97 6.15 -23.57
N LEU A 51 -3.20 5.08 -23.71
CA LEU A 51 -2.60 4.36 -22.60
C LEU A 51 -1.09 4.42 -22.76
N MET A 52 -0.40 4.70 -21.66
CA MET A 52 1.05 4.72 -21.60
C MET A 52 1.54 3.37 -21.08
N LEU A 53 2.37 2.72 -21.88
CA LEU A 53 3.14 1.55 -21.48
C LEU A 53 4.53 2.03 -21.05
N GLN A 54 4.90 1.74 -19.82
CA GLN A 54 6.19 2.09 -19.24
C GLN A 54 6.98 0.80 -19.04
N ASN A 55 8.17 0.70 -19.63
CA ASN A 55 9.04 -0.43 -19.40
C ASN A 55 9.63 -0.35 -17.98
N THR A 56 9.73 -1.50 -17.32
CA THR A 56 10.38 -1.65 -16.02
C THR A 56 11.24 -2.91 -16.03
N HIS A 57 12.11 -3.07 -15.03
CA HIS A 57 12.87 -4.31 -14.85
C HIS A 57 12.00 -5.57 -14.66
N LEU A 58 10.72 -5.42 -14.34
CA LEU A 58 9.77 -6.53 -14.19
C LEU A 58 8.93 -6.78 -15.46
N GLY A 59 9.06 -5.93 -16.49
CA GLY A 59 8.22 -5.91 -17.68
C GLY A 59 7.45 -4.61 -17.84
N PHE A 60 6.64 -4.51 -18.89
CA PHE A 60 5.84 -3.32 -19.17
C PHE A 60 4.65 -3.21 -18.22
N ILE A 61 4.48 -2.04 -17.62
CA ILE A 61 3.29 -1.65 -16.87
C ILE A 61 2.43 -0.70 -17.69
N ALA A 62 1.12 -0.76 -17.52
CA ALA A 62 0.16 0.12 -18.17
C ALA A 62 -0.31 1.21 -17.20
N GLY A 63 -0.35 2.46 -17.67
CA GLY A 63 -0.85 3.60 -16.90
C GLY A 63 -1.40 4.69 -17.80
N GLY A 64 -2.05 5.68 -17.20
CA GLY A 64 -2.64 6.81 -17.91
C GLY A 64 -4.12 7.01 -17.58
N SER A 65 -4.65 8.15 -18.01
CA SER A 65 -6.06 8.48 -17.82
C SER A 65 -6.89 7.97 -18.99
N LEU A 66 -7.92 7.19 -18.68
CA LEU A 66 -8.91 6.76 -19.64
C LEU A 66 -10.11 7.70 -19.53
N ASN A 67 -10.34 8.52 -20.56
CA ASN A 67 -11.57 9.31 -20.66
C ASN A 67 -12.73 8.35 -20.94
N MET A 68 -13.37 7.85 -19.89
CA MET A 68 -14.60 7.09 -20.01
C MET A 68 -15.74 8.10 -20.06
N ASN A 69 -16.12 8.56 -21.25
CA ASN A 69 -17.34 9.35 -21.50
C ASN A 69 -18.60 8.47 -21.30
N ASN A 70 -18.75 7.87 -20.14
CA ASN A 70 -19.91 7.09 -19.80
C ASN A 70 -20.80 7.93 -18.88
N ASN A 71 -21.85 8.54 -19.45
CA ASN A 71 -22.87 9.27 -18.69
C ASN A 71 -23.62 8.39 -17.66
N ASN A 72 -23.31 7.09 -17.59
CA ASN A 72 -23.94 6.09 -16.71
C ASN A 72 -22.93 5.26 -15.88
N SER A 73 -21.69 5.70 -15.69
CA SER A 73 -20.79 4.98 -14.77
C SER A 73 -21.04 5.44 -13.34
N SER A 74 -21.74 4.61 -12.55
CA SER A 74 -21.65 4.70 -11.09
C SER A 74 -20.18 4.58 -10.70
N SER A 75 -19.62 5.61 -10.09
CA SER A 75 -18.30 5.53 -9.47
C SER A 75 -18.38 4.46 -8.39
N THR A 76 -17.83 3.29 -8.65
CA THR A 76 -17.75 2.21 -7.67
C THR A 76 -16.61 2.53 -6.72
N CYS A 77 -16.92 3.21 -5.61
CA CYS A 77 -16.02 3.25 -4.47
C CYS A 77 -16.07 1.87 -3.82
N SER A 78 -15.02 1.07 -4.01
CA SER A 78 -14.86 -0.19 -3.30
C SER A 78 -14.35 0.14 -1.90
N LEU A 79 -15.29 0.46 -1.00
CA LEU A 79 -14.98 0.59 0.41
C LEU A 79 -14.94 -0.82 1.01
N SER A 80 -13.74 -1.34 1.22
CA SER A 80 -13.54 -2.55 2.03
C SER A 80 -13.84 -2.22 3.50
N LEU A 81 -15.12 -2.23 3.86
CA LEU A 81 -15.56 -2.26 5.26
C LEU A 81 -15.38 -3.69 5.75
N THR A 82 -14.14 -4.08 6.04
CA THR A 82 -13.93 -5.20 6.97
C THR A 82 -14.47 -4.73 8.32
N SER A 83 -15.68 -5.18 8.68
CA SER A 83 -16.26 -5.06 10.02
C SER A 83 -15.51 -5.96 11.00
N VAL A 84 -14.19 -5.81 11.05
CA VAL A 84 -13.30 -6.63 11.84
C VAL A 84 -12.16 -5.75 12.29
N THR A 85 -12.50 -4.81 13.18
CA THR A 85 -11.53 -4.09 14.00
C THR A 85 -10.50 -5.07 14.57
N ASP A 86 -10.93 -6.26 15.01
CA ASP A 86 -10.04 -7.27 15.58
C ASP A 86 -9.06 -7.89 14.56
N ILE A 87 -9.41 -8.03 13.28
CA ILE A 87 -8.47 -8.56 12.27
C ILE A 87 -7.51 -7.48 11.82
N LEU A 88 -7.99 -6.25 11.62
CA LEU A 88 -7.12 -5.14 11.23
C LEU A 88 -6.13 -4.81 12.35
N GLU A 89 -6.60 -4.69 13.60
CA GLU A 89 -5.73 -4.46 14.76
C GLU A 89 -4.69 -5.57 14.90
N ASN A 90 -5.09 -6.84 14.76
CA ASN A 90 -4.14 -7.94 14.78
C ASN A 90 -3.15 -7.94 13.60
N GLN A 91 -3.57 -7.53 12.40
CA GLN A 91 -2.68 -7.45 11.25
C GLN A 91 -1.70 -6.28 11.38
N VAL A 92 -2.16 -5.13 11.86
CA VAL A 92 -1.33 -3.97 12.16
C VAL A 92 -0.35 -4.29 13.29
N GLN A 93 -0.80 -4.96 14.35
CA GLN A 93 0.06 -5.43 15.44
C GLN A 93 1.15 -6.37 14.92
N LYS A 94 0.78 -7.41 14.16
CA LYS A 94 1.75 -8.35 13.58
C LYS A 94 2.73 -7.67 12.64
N PHE A 95 2.27 -6.68 11.86
CA PHE A 95 3.13 -5.88 11.00
C PHE A 95 4.21 -5.16 11.81
N PHE A 96 3.82 -4.46 12.90
CA PHE A 96 4.77 -3.77 13.77
C PHE A 96 5.65 -4.72 14.61
N GLU A 97 5.18 -5.92 14.95
CA GLU A 97 5.99 -6.96 15.57
C GLU A 97 7.09 -7.47 14.62
N LEU A 98 6.77 -7.62 13.33
CA LEU A 98 7.73 -8.05 12.32
C LEU A 98 8.73 -6.95 11.93
N GLU A 99 8.30 -5.69 11.84
CA GLU A 99 9.18 -4.55 11.56
C GLU A 99 10.07 -4.18 12.75
N GLN A 100 9.65 -4.51 13.97
CA GLN A 100 10.54 -4.48 15.13
C GLN A 100 11.55 -5.63 15.02
N CYS A 101 12.55 -5.46 14.16
CA CYS A 101 13.78 -6.22 14.15
C CYS A 101 14.57 -5.96 15.45
N SER A 102 14.04 -6.37 16.59
CA SER A 102 14.83 -6.56 17.80
C SER A 102 15.36 -7.98 17.72
N ASN A 103 16.64 -8.15 17.39
CA ASN A 103 17.28 -9.44 17.51
C ASN A 103 17.01 -9.97 18.93
N PRO A 104 16.59 -11.24 19.14
CA PRO A 104 16.38 -11.78 20.49
C PRO A 104 17.61 -11.71 21.39
N SER A 105 18.79 -11.49 20.81
CA SER A 105 20.08 -11.28 21.46
C SER A 105 20.37 -9.82 21.84
N GLU A 106 19.58 -8.85 21.37
CA GLU A 106 19.62 -7.45 21.78
C GLU A 106 18.65 -7.27 22.95
N GLN A 107 19.12 -7.56 24.17
CA GLN A 107 18.48 -7.00 25.35
C GLN A 107 18.46 -5.48 25.16
N LYS A 108 17.26 -4.91 25.02
CA LYS A 108 17.02 -3.47 25.04
C LYS A 108 17.58 -2.93 26.37
N CYS A 109 18.81 -2.45 26.37
CA CYS A 109 19.38 -1.70 27.48
C CYS A 109 18.79 -0.29 27.39
N PHE A 110 17.67 -0.08 28.06
CA PHE A 110 17.09 1.25 28.18
C PHE A 110 18.09 2.19 28.87
N SER A 111 18.19 3.42 28.37
CA SER A 111 18.94 4.47 29.06
C SER A 111 18.24 4.86 30.37
N ASN A 112 18.96 5.52 31.29
CA ASN A 112 18.37 6.00 32.53
C ASN A 112 17.22 6.99 32.26
N GLU A 113 17.35 7.81 31.21
CA GLU A 113 16.32 8.75 30.76
C GLU A 113 15.09 8.00 30.25
N GLU A 114 15.26 6.93 29.46
CA GLU A 114 14.16 6.12 28.96
C GLU A 114 13.40 5.41 30.10
N ILE A 115 14.14 4.89 31.09
CA ILE A 115 13.55 4.29 32.30
C ILE A 115 12.74 5.33 33.07
N MET A 116 13.29 6.54 33.25
CA MET A 116 12.61 7.62 33.96
C MET A 116 11.36 8.10 33.21
N CYS A 117 11.43 8.19 31.87
CA CYS A 117 10.30 8.51 31.02
C CYS A 117 9.18 7.46 31.13
N GLU A 118 9.52 6.17 31.09
CA GLU A 118 8.55 5.08 31.22
C GLU A 118 7.88 5.10 32.60
N GLN A 119 8.66 5.27 33.67
CA GLN A 119 8.13 5.39 35.03
C GLN A 119 7.19 6.59 35.17
N HIS A 120 7.57 7.75 34.61
CA HIS A 120 6.73 8.93 34.62
C HIS A 120 5.43 8.72 33.82
N PHE A 121 5.49 8.03 32.68
CA PHE A 121 4.32 7.72 31.87
C PHE A 121 3.36 6.80 32.62
N ILE A 122 3.85 5.71 33.22
CA ILE A 122 3.05 4.77 34.01
C ILE A 122 2.38 5.46 35.20
N GLN A 123 3.10 6.34 35.89
CA GLN A 123 2.57 7.04 37.07
C GLN A 123 1.49 8.07 36.73
N ASN A 124 1.61 8.74 35.59
CA ASN A 124 0.79 9.91 35.28
C ASN A 124 -0.29 9.64 34.20
N THR A 125 -0.36 8.40 33.69
CA THR A 125 -1.26 8.06 32.58
C THR A 125 -2.21 6.94 32.93
N CYS A 126 -3.51 7.17 32.75
CA CYS A 126 -4.53 6.13 32.86
C CYS A 126 -5.47 6.12 31.64
N ARG A 127 -5.96 4.93 31.26
CA ARG A 127 -6.85 4.73 30.11
C ARG A 127 -8.30 4.86 30.55
N GLN A 128 -9.03 5.82 29.98
CA GLN A 128 -10.45 6.00 30.25
C GLN A 128 -11.30 4.94 29.52
N THR A 129 -12.44 4.55 30.11
CA THR A 129 -13.34 3.51 29.61
C THR A 129 -14.14 3.91 28.36
N ASN A 130 -14.07 5.18 27.95
CA ASN A 130 -14.81 5.74 26.81
C ASN A 130 -14.02 5.74 25.47
N GLY A 131 -12.84 5.11 25.43
CA GLY A 131 -12.07 4.93 24.19
C GLY A 131 -11.19 6.12 23.77
N ASN A 132 -11.25 7.26 24.46
CA ASN A 132 -10.32 8.37 24.24
C ASN A 132 -9.14 8.26 25.19
N GLN A 133 -7.92 8.29 24.64
CA GLN A 133 -6.70 8.05 25.42
C GLN A 133 -6.22 9.29 26.17
N THR A 134 -5.73 9.01 27.39
CA THR A 134 -4.85 9.77 28.29
C THR A 134 -5.39 11.08 28.87
N ALA A 135 -5.88 11.02 30.11
CA ALA A 135 -5.86 12.17 31.03
C ALA A 135 -4.54 12.13 31.81
N ILE A 136 -3.74 13.19 31.71
CA ILE A 136 -2.60 13.43 32.61
C ILE A 136 -3.20 13.91 33.92
N VAL A 137 -3.06 13.12 34.99
CA VAL A 137 -3.43 13.57 36.35
C VAL A 137 -2.25 14.36 36.89
N LEU A 138 -2.40 15.69 37.03
CA LEU A 138 -1.44 16.58 37.68
C LEU A 138 -1.68 16.61 39.19
#